data_AF-A0A2J7Z5J8-F1
#
_entry.id   AF-A0A2J7Z5J8-F1
#
_cell.length_a   1.000
_cell.length_b   1.000
_cell.length_c   1.000
_cell.angle_alpha   90.00
_cell.angle_beta   90.00
_cell.angle_gamma   90.00
#
_symmetry.space_group_name_H-M   'P 1'
#
loop_
_entity.id
_entity.type
_entity.pdbx_description
1 polymer ?
#
loop_
_entity_poly.entity_id
_entity_poly.type
_entity_poly.pdbx_seq_one_letter_code
_entity_poly.pdbx_strand_id
1 'polypeptide(L)'
;MADDERTRAARLVAAQAKAARLFAEIEARGLVAPGEEERAVSDRVRDLANEMFGTTRHWHKRIVRSGPNTLMPYRENPPDRVIGTAQERGFGGFYEELLTL
;
A
#
# COMPACT_ATOMS: atom_id res chain seq x y z
N MET A 1 31.12 14.22 -5.76
CA MET A 1 30.48 13.72 -4.51
C MET A 1 29.23 14.51 -4.11
N ALA A 2 29.20 15.87 -4.12
CA ALA A 2 27.96 16.62 -3.86
C ALA A 2 26.95 16.65 -5.04
N ASP A 3 27.45 16.51 -6.26
CA ASP A 3 26.60 16.43 -7.47
C ASP A 3 25.85 15.08 -7.57
N ASP A 4 26.48 14.02 -7.08
CA ASP A 4 25.88 12.68 -6.98
C ASP A 4 24.76 12.63 -5.94
N GLU A 5 24.97 13.22 -4.76
CA GLU A 5 23.94 13.28 -3.74
C GLU A 5 22.73 14.13 -4.16
N ARG A 6 22.95 15.30 -4.79
CA ARG A 6 21.85 16.11 -5.34
C ARG A 6 21.05 15.36 -6.40
N THR A 7 21.75 14.65 -7.29
CA THR A 7 21.11 13.80 -8.31
C THR A 7 20.32 12.66 -7.68
N ARG A 8 20.87 11.99 -6.65
CA ARG A 8 20.19 10.93 -5.89
C ARG A 8 18.91 11.47 -5.23
N ALA A 9 19.01 12.60 -4.53
CA ALA A 9 17.88 13.24 -3.88
C ALA A 9 16.77 13.63 -4.88
N ALA A 10 17.14 14.22 -6.02
CA ALA A 10 16.19 14.57 -7.07
C ALA A 10 15.45 13.33 -7.63
N ARG A 11 16.15 12.21 -7.80
CA ARG A 11 15.54 10.94 -8.22
C ARG A 11 14.56 10.39 -7.18
N LEU A 12 14.88 10.51 -5.88
CA LEU A 12 13.97 10.10 -4.81
C LEU A 12 12.70 10.95 -4.78
N VAL A 13 12.81 12.27 -4.94
CA VAL A 13 11.66 13.17 -5.02
C VAL A 13 10.79 12.85 -6.25
N ALA A 14 11.42 12.59 -7.40
CA ALA A 14 10.70 12.17 -8.60
C ALA A 14 9.97 10.82 -8.42
N ALA A 15 10.58 9.87 -7.71
CA ALA A 15 9.93 8.60 -7.37
C ALA A 15 8.73 8.80 -6.42
N GLN A 16 8.86 9.66 -5.41
CA GLN A 16 7.75 10.02 -4.51
C GLN A 16 6.59 10.66 -5.28
N ALA A 17 6.87 11.57 -6.22
CA ALA A 17 5.82 12.19 -7.03
C ALA A 17 5.05 11.17 -7.89
N LYS A 18 5.75 10.15 -8.44
CA LYS A 18 5.09 9.04 -9.14
C LYS A 18 4.22 8.21 -8.19
N ALA A 19 4.69 7.93 -6.98
CA ALA A 19 3.92 7.21 -5.98
C ALA A 19 2.64 7.95 -5.59
N ALA A 20 2.71 9.28 -5.36
CA ALA A 20 1.54 10.09 -5.07
C ALA A 20 0.50 10.07 -6.21
N ARG A 21 0.97 10.15 -7.46
CA ARG A 21 0.09 10.02 -8.65
C ARG A 21 -0.54 8.63 -8.76
N LEU A 22 0.20 7.58 -8.43
CA LEU A 22 -0.33 6.22 -8.40
C LEU A 22 -1.45 6.09 -7.37
N PHE A 23 -1.28 6.62 -6.15
CA PHE A 23 -2.31 6.58 -5.12
C PHE A 23 -3.58 7.32 -5.54
N ALA A 24 -3.45 8.52 -6.13
CA ALA A 24 -4.60 9.26 -6.64
C ALA A 24 -5.35 8.47 -7.73
N GLU A 25 -4.62 7.77 -8.61
CA GLU A 25 -5.24 6.96 -9.67
C GLU A 25 -5.89 5.68 -9.13
N ILE A 26 -5.30 5.06 -8.11
CA ILE A 26 -5.88 3.90 -7.39
C ILE A 26 -7.25 4.28 -6.81
N GLU A 27 -7.34 5.45 -6.16
CA GLU A 27 -8.60 5.97 -5.62
C GLU A 27 -9.59 6.31 -6.74
N ALA A 28 -9.15 7.05 -7.76
CA ALA A 28 -10.01 7.45 -8.88
C ALA A 28 -10.61 6.26 -9.63
N ARG A 29 -9.86 5.16 -9.78
CA ARG A 29 -10.34 3.91 -10.40
C ARG A 29 -11.06 2.98 -9.41
N GLY A 30 -11.10 3.31 -8.12
CA GLY A 30 -11.72 2.47 -7.10
C GLY A 30 -11.11 1.07 -7.00
N LEU A 31 -9.78 0.93 -7.18
CA LEU A 31 -9.14 -0.39 -7.21
C LEU A 31 -9.19 -1.09 -5.84
N VAL A 32 -9.33 -0.34 -4.75
CA VAL A 32 -9.50 -0.87 -3.40
C VAL A 32 -10.98 -0.76 -3.03
N ALA A 33 -11.69 -1.88 -3.05
CA ALA A 33 -13.12 -1.95 -2.76
C ALA A 33 -13.47 -3.19 -1.93
N PRO A 34 -14.55 -3.15 -1.12
CA PRO A 34 -15.03 -4.33 -0.43
C PRO A 34 -15.38 -5.47 -1.40
N GLY A 35 -15.11 -6.71 -1.00
CA GLY A 35 -15.33 -7.89 -1.84
C GLY A 35 -14.15 -8.30 -2.73
N GLU A 36 -13.09 -7.49 -2.77
CA GLU A 36 -11.86 -7.78 -3.50
C GLU A 36 -10.83 -8.48 -2.62
N GLU A 37 -10.06 -9.43 -3.15
CA GLU A 37 -8.94 -10.05 -2.44
C GLU A 37 -7.72 -9.12 -2.39
N GLU A 38 -6.99 -9.14 -1.28
CA GLU A 38 -5.75 -8.36 -1.09
C GLU A 38 -4.75 -8.59 -2.22
N ARG A 39 -4.54 -9.85 -2.61
CA ARG A 39 -3.63 -10.19 -3.72
C ARG A 39 -4.13 -9.67 -5.06
N ALA A 40 -5.43 -9.77 -5.34
CA ALA A 40 -6.03 -9.27 -6.57
C ALA A 40 -5.86 -7.74 -6.70
N VAL A 41 -6.05 -7.01 -5.60
CA VAL A 41 -5.80 -5.56 -5.54
C VAL A 41 -4.31 -5.26 -5.75
N SER A 42 -3.42 -6.00 -5.10
CA SER A 42 -1.95 -5.86 -5.27
C SER A 42 -1.51 -6.06 -6.73
N ASP A 43 -2.11 -7.03 -7.44
CA ASP A 43 -1.83 -7.27 -8.85
C ASP A 43 -2.38 -6.17 -9.76
N ARG A 44 -3.59 -5.67 -9.49
CA ARG A 44 -4.14 -4.51 -10.23
C ARG A 44 -3.31 -3.23 -10.02
N VAL A 45 -2.82 -2.99 -8.81
CA VAL A 45 -1.93 -1.85 -8.52
C VAL A 45 -0.60 -1.98 -9.26
N ARG A 46 -0.04 -3.19 -9.33
CA ARG A 46 1.16 -3.47 -10.15
C ARG A 46 0.91 -3.12 -11.61
N ASP A 47 -0.19 -3.62 -12.17
CA ASP A 47 -0.50 -3.45 -13.59
C ASP A 47 -0.72 -1.97 -13.91
N LEU A 48 -1.39 -1.23 -13.03
CA LEU A 48 -1.54 0.22 -13.12
C LEU A 48 -0.20 0.97 -13.07
N ALA A 49 0.69 0.59 -12.15
CA ALA A 49 2.01 1.22 -12.05
C ALA A 49 2.87 0.96 -13.31
N ASN A 50 2.70 -0.21 -13.94
CA ASN A 50 3.33 -0.53 -15.20
C ASN A 50 2.72 0.28 -16.36
N GLU A 51 1.38 0.39 -16.42
CA GLU A 51 0.66 1.22 -17.39
C GLU A 51 1.12 2.70 -17.34
N MET A 52 1.17 3.29 -16.15
CA MET A 52 1.44 4.73 -15.99
C MET A 52 2.93 5.10 -16.13
N PHE A 53 3.84 4.21 -15.72
CA PHE A 53 5.25 4.57 -15.55
C PHE A 53 6.25 3.57 -16.15
N GLY A 54 5.78 2.47 -16.74
CA GLY A 54 6.64 1.39 -17.26
C GLY A 54 7.44 0.66 -16.18
N THR A 55 6.95 0.65 -14.93
CA THR A 55 7.69 0.07 -13.80
C THR A 55 7.61 -1.45 -13.82
N THR A 56 8.68 -2.11 -14.25
CA THR A 56 8.75 -3.59 -14.34
C THR A 56 9.49 -4.27 -13.19
N ARG A 57 10.15 -3.49 -12.32
CA ARG A 57 10.92 -4.00 -11.18
C ARG A 57 10.38 -3.47 -9.87
N HIS A 58 10.18 -4.38 -8.91
CA HIS A 58 9.80 -4.05 -7.54
C HIS A 58 10.91 -4.52 -6.61
N TRP A 59 11.49 -3.60 -5.83
CA TRP A 59 12.62 -3.92 -4.93
C TRP A 59 12.18 -4.52 -3.60
N HIS A 60 10.89 -4.40 -3.27
CA HIS A 60 10.30 -4.93 -2.04
C HIS A 60 9.07 -5.78 -2.35
N LYS A 61 8.63 -6.53 -1.35
CA LYS A 61 7.34 -7.21 -1.37
C LYS A 61 6.24 -6.18 -1.60
N ARG A 62 5.35 -6.43 -2.56
CA ARG A 62 4.11 -5.67 -2.72
C ARG A 62 3.15 -6.06 -1.61
N ILE A 63 2.65 -5.10 -0.86
CA ILE A 63 1.80 -5.34 0.31
C ILE A 63 0.52 -4.53 0.16
N VAL A 64 -0.58 -5.25 0.01
CA VAL A 64 -1.94 -4.75 0.26
C VAL A 64 -2.46 -5.63 1.40
N ARG A 65 -2.95 -5.01 2.47
CA ARG A 65 -3.48 -5.71 3.64
C ARG A 65 -4.67 -4.97 4.21
N SER A 66 -5.61 -5.70 4.77
CA SER A 66 -6.89 -5.22 5.28
C SER A 66 -7.22 -5.91 6.61
N GLY A 67 -8.02 -5.23 7.45
CA GLY A 67 -8.43 -5.78 8.74
C GLY A 67 -7.25 -6.26 9.60
N PRO A 68 -7.29 -7.46 10.20
CA PRO A 68 -6.21 -8.00 11.02
C PRO A 68 -4.85 -8.13 10.31
N ASN A 69 -4.84 -8.29 8.97
CA ASN A 69 -3.59 -8.43 8.23
C ASN A 69 -2.73 -7.14 8.33
N THR A 70 -3.32 -5.96 8.55
CA THR A 70 -2.58 -4.70 8.67
C THR A 70 -1.63 -4.67 9.89
N LEU A 71 -1.90 -5.47 10.91
CA LEU A 71 -1.10 -5.58 12.14
C LEU A 71 0.07 -6.56 12.01
N MET A 72 0.10 -7.36 10.95
CA MET A 72 1.15 -8.37 10.78
C MET A 72 2.50 -7.71 10.45
N PRO A 73 3.62 -8.17 11.01
CA PRO A 73 4.94 -7.67 10.64
C PRO A 73 5.24 -7.78 9.14
N TYR A 74 6.20 -6.98 8.65
CA TYR A 74 6.62 -7.00 7.25
C TYR A 74 7.07 -8.40 6.77
N ARG A 75 7.76 -9.15 7.62
CA ARG A 75 8.26 -10.51 7.32
C ARG A 75 7.14 -11.54 7.16
N GLU A 76 5.96 -11.29 7.72
CA GLU A 76 4.86 -12.25 7.69
C GLU A 76 4.14 -12.29 6.33
N ASN A 77 3.67 -13.48 5.97
CA ASN A 77 2.83 -13.74 4.80
C ASN A 77 1.46 -14.25 5.28
N PRO A 78 0.59 -13.37 5.83
CA PRO A 78 -0.75 -13.79 6.22
C PRO A 78 -1.52 -14.33 5.00
N PRO A 79 -2.51 -15.19 5.23
CA PRO A 79 -3.35 -15.69 4.15
C PRO A 79 -4.06 -14.54 3.44
N ASP A 80 -4.31 -14.76 2.14
CA ASP A 80 -5.08 -13.83 1.32
C ASP A 80 -6.48 -13.66 1.93
N ARG A 81 -6.96 -12.42 1.91
CA ARG A 81 -8.21 -12.03 2.58
C ARG A 81 -9.02 -11.15 1.65
N VAL A 82 -10.33 -11.32 1.69
CA VAL A 82 -11.29 -10.40 1.08
C VAL A 82 -11.38 -9.13 1.92
N ILE A 83 -11.18 -7.98 1.29
CA ILE A 83 -11.32 -6.66 1.91
C ILE A 83 -12.79 -6.49 2.35
N GLY A 84 -12.99 -6.28 3.65
CA GLY A 84 -14.31 -6.00 4.22
C GLY A 84 -14.72 -4.53 4.13
N THR A 85 -15.91 -4.21 4.63
CA THR A 85 -16.35 -2.82 4.82
C THR A 85 -15.60 -2.19 6.01
N ALA A 86 -15.57 -0.87 6.08
CA ALA A 86 -14.79 -0.10 7.07
C ALA A 86 -15.06 -0.43 8.57
N GLN A 87 -16.07 -1.25 8.88
CA GLN A 87 -16.33 -1.73 10.24
C GLN A 87 -15.34 -2.80 10.74
N GLU A 88 -14.41 -3.28 9.91
CA GLU A 88 -13.32 -4.15 10.36
C GLU A 88 -12.26 -3.33 11.14
N ARG A 89 -12.57 -3.05 12.41
CA ARG A 89 -11.74 -2.32 13.39
C ARG A 89 -10.33 -2.93 13.48
N GLY A 90 -9.40 -2.42 12.69
CA GLY A 90 -7.98 -2.80 12.70
C GLY A 90 -7.04 -1.75 13.29
N PHE A 91 -7.54 -0.66 13.90
CA PHE A 91 -6.68 0.41 14.41
C PHE A 91 -7.04 0.94 15.81
N GLY A 92 -8.09 0.45 16.47
CA GLY A 92 -8.64 1.07 17.69
C GLY A 92 -8.98 0.16 18.85
N GLY A 93 -8.66 -1.15 18.81
CA GLY A 93 -8.99 -2.07 19.90
C GLY A 93 -8.11 -1.91 21.15
N PHE A 94 -6.94 -1.28 21.04
CA PHE A 94 -5.99 -1.13 22.15
C PHE A 94 -6.28 0.08 23.06
N TYR A 95 -7.19 0.99 22.70
CA TYR A 95 -7.46 2.20 23.47
C TYR A 95 -8.74 2.15 24.33
N GLU A 96 -9.66 1.22 24.05
CA GLU A 96 -10.89 1.07 24.85
C GLU A 96 -10.62 0.45 26.24
N GLU A 97 -9.66 -0.47 26.35
CA GLU A 97 -9.21 -1.06 27.63
C GLU A 97 -8.43 -0.08 28.52
N LEU A 98 -7.94 1.04 27.97
CA LEU A 98 -7.16 2.05 28.70
C LEU A 98 -8.00 3.26 29.11
N LEU A 99 -9.25 3.38 28.64
CA LEU A 99 -10.21 4.42 29.03
C LEU A 99 -11.27 3.93 30.04
N THR A 100 -11.19 2.66 30.43
CA THR A 100 -12.03 2.06 31.48
C THR A 100 -11.25 1.67 32.74
N LEU A 101 -10.01 2.14 32.88
CA LEU A 101 -9.20 2.18 34.09
C LEU A 101 -8.90 3.64 34.46
#